data_AF-A0A536D2A3-F1
#
_entry.id   AF-A0A536D2A3-F1
#
_cell.length_a   1.000
_cell.length_b   1.000
_cell.length_c   1.000
_cell.angle_alpha   90.00
_cell.angle_beta   90.00
_cell.angle_gamma   90.00
#
_symmetry.space_group_name_H-M   'P 1'
#
loop_
_entity.id
_entity.type
_entity.pdbx_description
1 polymer ?
#
loop_
_entity_poly.entity_id
_entity_poly.type
_entity_poly.pdbx_seq_one_letter_code
_entity_poly.pdbx_strand_id
1 'polypeptide(L)'
;ANDPDSDRHGVVVPSVGLMHPNHFLAVAIRYLLTHRQWPAHVAVGKTLVSSSMIDRVVHKLERRLCEVPVGFKWFVPGLFDGSLCFGGEESAGASFLRHDGTVWTTDKDGPIMDLLAAEITARTGKDPGEHYQALEAEFGAPYYTRIDAPATPEQKSRLEKLSPEAVVTPQLAGEPIRRKLTTA
;
A
#
# COMPACT_ATOMS: atom_id res chain seq x y z
N ALA A 1 -2.37 17.39 -2.35
CA ALA A 1 -1.27 18.18 -2.95
C ALA A 1 -0.43 17.24 -3.78
N ASN A 2 0.14 17.71 -4.87
CA ASN A 2 0.81 16.85 -5.85
C ASN A 2 2.23 17.36 -6.14
N ASP A 3 3.06 16.46 -6.62
CA ASP A 3 4.38 16.76 -7.17
C ASP A 3 4.28 17.21 -8.66
N PRO A 4 5.37 17.62 -9.31
CA PRO A 4 5.31 18.33 -10.60
C PRO A 4 4.61 17.59 -11.74
N ASP A 5 4.70 16.26 -11.80
CA ASP A 5 4.04 15.38 -12.77
C ASP A 5 2.70 14.82 -12.26
N SER A 6 2.36 15.11 -11.00
CA SER A 6 1.08 14.79 -10.36
C SER A 6 0.74 13.30 -10.32
N ASP A 7 1.75 12.44 -10.35
CA ASP A 7 1.59 11.00 -10.17
C ASP A 7 1.52 10.62 -8.68
N ARG A 8 1.94 11.52 -7.77
CA ARG A 8 1.86 11.34 -6.32
C ARG A 8 0.90 12.30 -5.65
N HIS A 9 0.53 11.92 -4.42
CA HIS A 9 -0.44 12.63 -3.60
C HIS A 9 0.13 12.97 -2.22
N GLY A 10 -0.50 13.95 -1.59
CA GLY A 10 -0.16 14.46 -0.27
C GLY A 10 -1.42 14.94 0.41
N VAL A 11 -1.89 14.17 1.38
CA VAL A 11 -3.15 14.40 2.08
C VAL A 11 -2.89 15.09 3.41
N VAL A 12 -3.42 16.31 3.55
CA VAL A 12 -3.36 17.10 4.78
C VAL A 12 -4.77 17.22 5.34
N VAL A 13 -4.95 16.82 6.60
CA VAL A 13 -6.26 16.79 7.28
C VAL A 13 -6.15 17.37 8.69
N PRO A 14 -7.23 17.92 9.26
CA PRO A 14 -7.21 18.52 10.60
C PRO A 14 -6.79 17.55 11.71
N SER A 15 -7.15 16.27 11.62
CA SER A 15 -6.92 15.28 12.68
C SER A 15 -5.43 14.96 12.94
N VAL A 16 -4.60 14.95 11.89
CA VAL A 16 -3.20 14.47 11.96
C VAL A 16 -2.20 15.31 11.18
N GLY A 17 -2.64 16.37 10.50
CA GLY A 17 -1.78 17.16 9.60
C GLY A 17 -1.49 16.40 8.32
N LEU A 18 -0.23 16.42 7.86
CA LEU A 18 0.21 15.65 6.70
C LEU A 18 0.23 14.15 7.05
N MET A 19 -0.59 13.37 6.36
CA MET A 19 -0.65 11.93 6.56
C MET A 19 0.60 11.23 6.04
N HIS A 20 1.08 10.24 6.80
CA HIS A 20 2.08 9.30 6.29
C HIS A 20 1.47 8.50 5.12
N PRO A 21 2.17 8.34 3.98
CA PRO A 21 1.60 7.70 2.79
C PRO A 21 1.01 6.30 3.03
N ASN A 22 1.75 5.42 3.71
CA ASN A 22 1.24 4.09 4.14
C ASN A 22 -0.10 4.14 4.89
N HIS A 23 -0.33 5.19 5.69
CA HIS A 23 -1.56 5.32 6.47
C HIS A 23 -2.74 5.61 5.54
N PHE A 24 -2.54 6.55 4.61
CA PHE A 24 -3.57 6.90 3.64
C PHE A 24 -3.87 5.75 2.67
N LEU A 25 -2.86 4.99 2.22
CA LEU A 25 -3.09 3.80 1.39
C LEU A 25 -4.01 2.78 2.09
N ALA A 26 -3.77 2.47 3.37
CA ALA A 26 -4.60 1.53 4.13
C ALA A 26 -6.05 2.03 4.27
N VAL A 27 -6.25 3.33 4.50
CA VAL A 27 -7.57 3.96 4.57
C VAL A 27 -8.27 3.93 3.21
N ALA A 28 -7.59 4.33 2.15
CA ALA A 28 -8.10 4.32 0.78
C ALA A 28 -8.57 2.91 0.38
N ILE A 29 -7.76 1.89 0.66
CA ILE A 29 -8.10 0.48 0.38
C ILE A 29 -9.35 0.05 1.17
N ARG A 30 -9.39 0.28 2.49
CA ARG A 30 -10.58 -0.07 3.31
C ARG A 30 -11.83 0.61 2.77
N TYR A 31 -11.74 1.90 2.45
CA TYR A 31 -12.86 2.67 1.95
C TYR A 31 -13.34 2.16 0.59
N LEU A 32 -12.45 2.03 -0.40
CA LEU A 32 -12.80 1.59 -1.75
C LEU A 32 -13.46 0.20 -1.73
N LEU A 33 -12.90 -0.76 -0.98
CA LEU A 33 -13.45 -2.12 -0.90
C LEU A 33 -14.83 -2.20 -0.24
N THR A 34 -15.20 -1.19 0.55
CA THR A 34 -16.50 -1.11 1.25
C THR A 34 -17.50 -0.18 0.55
N HIS A 35 -17.06 0.63 -0.41
CA HIS A 35 -17.87 1.64 -1.10
C HIS A 35 -17.93 1.46 -2.62
N ARG A 36 -17.27 0.43 -3.16
CA ARG A 36 -17.34 0.06 -4.58
C ARG A 36 -17.94 -1.33 -4.71
N GLN A 37 -18.79 -1.52 -5.72
CA GLN A 37 -19.43 -2.81 -6.01
C GLN A 37 -18.58 -3.64 -6.98
N TRP A 38 -17.28 -3.77 -6.71
CA TRP A 38 -16.42 -4.59 -7.54
C TRP A 38 -16.55 -6.08 -7.20
N PRO A 39 -16.41 -6.97 -8.20
CA PRO A 39 -16.51 -8.42 -7.99
C PRO A 39 -15.58 -8.93 -6.88
N ALA A 40 -15.97 -9.99 -6.17
CA ALA A 40 -15.20 -10.54 -5.05
C ALA A 40 -13.74 -10.90 -5.42
N HIS A 41 -13.51 -11.32 -6.68
CA HIS A 41 -12.23 -11.86 -7.16
C HIS A 41 -11.16 -10.81 -7.50
N VAL A 42 -11.51 -9.52 -7.60
CA VAL A 42 -10.52 -8.47 -7.83
C VAL A 42 -9.61 -8.33 -6.62
N ALA A 43 -8.30 -8.20 -6.86
CA ALA A 43 -7.28 -8.16 -5.83
C ALA A 43 -6.78 -6.73 -5.56
N VAL A 44 -6.10 -6.57 -4.43
CA VAL A 44 -5.38 -5.34 -4.06
C VAL A 44 -3.90 -5.54 -4.29
N GLY A 45 -3.30 -4.70 -5.13
CA GLY A 45 -1.87 -4.64 -5.39
C GLY A 45 -1.13 -3.79 -4.35
N LYS A 46 -0.02 -4.31 -3.83
CA LYS A 46 0.81 -3.65 -2.80
C LYS A 46 2.29 -4.01 -3.03
N THR A 47 3.21 -3.04 -2.92
CA THR A 47 4.66 -3.35 -2.87
C THR A 47 5.03 -4.00 -1.54
N LEU A 48 5.95 -4.96 -1.53
CA LEU A 48 6.32 -5.72 -0.32
C LEU A 48 6.84 -4.87 0.86
N VAL A 49 7.33 -3.67 0.59
CA VAL A 49 7.85 -2.74 1.60
C VAL A 49 6.77 -1.78 2.14
N SER A 50 5.56 -1.79 1.56
CA SER A 50 4.43 -1.06 2.10
C SER A 50 3.93 -1.67 3.42
N SER A 51 3.25 -0.87 4.24
CA SER A 51 2.81 -1.25 5.58
C SER A 51 1.96 -2.52 5.60
N SER A 52 2.23 -3.40 6.57
CA SER A 52 1.42 -4.59 6.85
C SER A 52 0.01 -4.28 7.37
N MET A 53 -0.29 -3.01 7.68
CA MET A 53 -1.67 -2.57 7.92
C MET A 53 -2.55 -2.87 6.70
N ILE A 54 -2.01 -2.76 5.48
CA ILE A 54 -2.73 -3.09 4.23
C ILE A 54 -3.14 -4.56 4.23
N ASP A 55 -2.23 -5.46 4.59
CA ASP A 55 -2.47 -6.90 4.68
C ASP A 55 -3.63 -7.19 5.63
N ARG A 56 -3.61 -6.58 6.83
CA ARG A 56 -4.65 -6.76 7.85
C ARG A 56 -6.01 -6.26 7.35
N VAL A 57 -6.06 -5.12 6.68
CA VAL A 57 -7.28 -4.56 6.07
C VAL A 57 -7.83 -5.48 4.98
N VAL A 58 -6.98 -5.90 4.04
CA VAL A 58 -7.37 -6.73 2.89
C VAL A 58 -7.86 -8.09 3.36
N HIS A 59 -7.18 -8.70 4.34
CA HIS A 59 -7.61 -9.96 4.94
C HIS A 59 -8.91 -9.84 5.73
N LYS A 60 -9.10 -8.76 6.50
CA LYS A 60 -10.35 -8.50 7.24
C LYS A 60 -11.56 -8.41 6.31
N LEU A 61 -11.36 -7.87 5.11
CA LEU A 61 -12.40 -7.71 4.08
C LEU A 61 -12.50 -8.92 3.14
N GLU A 62 -11.82 -10.02 3.45
CA GLU A 62 -11.82 -11.28 2.69
C GLU A 62 -11.45 -11.08 1.21
N ARG A 63 -10.56 -10.12 0.94
CA ARG A 63 -10.03 -9.84 -0.40
C ARG A 63 -8.67 -10.49 -0.60
N ARG A 64 -8.30 -10.67 -1.87
CA ARG A 64 -6.99 -11.19 -2.25
C ARG A 64 -5.97 -10.06 -2.27
N LEU A 65 -4.83 -10.27 -1.61
CA LEU A 65 -3.66 -9.39 -1.69
C LEU A 65 -2.71 -9.90 -2.77
N CYS A 66 -2.27 -9.02 -3.66
CA CYS A 66 -1.22 -9.25 -4.65
C CYS A 66 0.02 -8.44 -4.21
N GLU A 67 0.92 -9.10 -3.48
CA GLU A 67 2.19 -8.49 -3.07
C GLU A 67 3.21 -8.64 -4.19
N VAL A 68 3.93 -7.57 -4.52
CA VAL A 68 4.88 -7.51 -5.64
C VAL A 68 6.19 -6.80 -5.23
N PRO A 69 7.28 -6.93 -6.01
CA PRO A 69 8.50 -6.13 -5.81
C PRO A 69 8.23 -4.62 -5.92
N VAL A 70 9.19 -3.80 -5.48
CA VAL A 70 9.10 -2.33 -5.66
C VAL A 70 8.99 -1.96 -7.15
N GLY A 71 8.12 -1.02 -7.46
CA GLY A 71 7.90 -0.46 -8.80
C GLY A 71 6.46 -0.63 -9.29
N PHE A 72 5.80 0.50 -9.61
CA PHE A 72 4.41 0.52 -10.07
C PHE A 72 4.11 -0.34 -11.32
N LYS A 73 5.13 -0.61 -12.15
CA LYS A 73 5.03 -1.44 -13.36
C LYS A 73 4.37 -2.80 -13.14
N TRP A 74 4.47 -3.35 -11.93
CA TRP A 74 3.88 -4.64 -11.58
C TRP A 74 2.35 -4.62 -11.49
N PHE A 75 1.75 -3.44 -11.30
CA PHE A 75 0.30 -3.28 -11.24
C PHE A 75 -0.34 -3.03 -12.61
N VAL A 76 0.44 -2.58 -13.60
CA VAL A 76 -0.05 -2.17 -14.93
C VAL A 76 -0.96 -3.22 -15.58
N PRO A 77 -0.56 -4.50 -15.72
CA PRO A 77 -1.41 -5.49 -16.39
C PRO A 77 -2.71 -5.74 -15.63
N GLY A 78 -2.65 -5.80 -14.29
CA GLY A 78 -3.80 -6.08 -13.45
C GLY A 78 -4.79 -4.91 -13.33
N LEU A 79 -4.29 -3.67 -13.37
CA LEU A 79 -5.16 -2.49 -13.47
C LEU A 79 -5.82 -2.44 -14.85
N PHE A 80 -5.06 -2.74 -15.91
CA PHE A 80 -5.55 -2.71 -17.29
C PHE A 80 -6.66 -3.74 -17.54
N ASP A 81 -6.51 -4.97 -17.06
CA ASP A 81 -7.49 -6.05 -17.24
C ASP A 81 -8.58 -6.09 -16.15
N GLY A 82 -8.49 -5.23 -15.14
CA GLY A 82 -9.46 -5.13 -14.03
C GLY A 82 -9.30 -6.21 -12.95
N SER A 83 -8.28 -7.05 -13.01
CA SER A 83 -8.00 -8.06 -11.98
C SER A 83 -7.41 -7.47 -10.68
N LEU A 84 -6.86 -6.26 -10.73
CA LEU A 84 -6.47 -5.45 -9.59
C LEU A 84 -7.37 -4.22 -9.47
N CYS A 85 -8.02 -4.05 -8.33
CA CYS A 85 -8.86 -2.89 -8.07
C CYS A 85 -8.10 -1.66 -7.57
N PHE A 86 -6.90 -1.88 -7.07
CA PHE A 86 -6.02 -0.89 -6.48
C PHE A 86 -4.56 -1.34 -6.67
N GLY A 87 -3.66 -0.41 -6.95
CA GLY A 87 -2.22 -0.61 -6.89
C GLY A 87 -1.56 0.58 -6.21
N GLY A 88 -0.67 0.36 -5.24
CA GLY A 88 -0.05 1.44 -4.49
C GLY A 88 1.36 1.14 -3.99
N GLU A 89 2.15 2.20 -3.87
CA GLU A 89 3.52 2.21 -3.35
C GLU A 89 3.60 3.14 -2.14
N GLU A 90 4.38 2.76 -1.13
CA GLU A 90 4.61 3.52 0.10
C GLU A 90 5.23 4.91 -0.13
N SER A 91 5.72 5.17 -1.34
CA SER A 91 6.23 6.46 -1.82
C SER A 91 5.15 7.46 -2.23
N ALA A 92 3.90 7.25 -1.80
CA ALA A 92 2.73 8.10 -2.08
C ALA A 92 2.23 8.10 -3.53
N GLY A 93 2.41 6.99 -4.25
CA GLY A 93 1.88 6.79 -5.60
C GLY A 93 0.86 5.66 -5.62
N ALA A 94 -0.31 5.87 -6.23
CA ALA A 94 -1.34 4.85 -6.34
C ALA A 94 -2.30 5.12 -7.51
N SER A 95 -3.06 4.10 -7.90
CA SER A 95 -4.22 4.19 -8.80
C SER A 95 -5.25 3.13 -8.44
N PHE A 96 -6.51 3.35 -8.84
CA PHE A 96 -7.62 2.43 -8.62
C PHE A 96 -8.62 2.45 -9.78
N LEU A 97 -9.45 1.40 -9.87
CA LEU A 97 -10.41 1.25 -10.96
C LEU A 97 -11.55 2.28 -10.88
N ARG A 98 -12.25 2.45 -12.00
CA ARG A 98 -13.51 3.18 -12.04
C ARG A 98 -14.60 2.43 -11.28
N HIS A 99 -15.74 3.08 -11.05
CA HIS A 99 -16.88 2.46 -10.37
C HIS A 99 -17.38 1.18 -11.06
N ASP A 100 -17.31 1.11 -12.39
CA ASP A 100 -17.72 -0.04 -13.20
C ASP A 100 -16.67 -1.17 -13.26
N GLY A 101 -15.53 -1.00 -12.59
CA GLY A 101 -14.44 -1.97 -12.58
C GLY A 101 -13.53 -1.91 -13.81
N THR A 102 -13.68 -0.91 -14.68
CA THR A 102 -12.74 -0.67 -15.79
C THR A 102 -11.60 0.25 -15.37
N VAL A 103 -10.50 0.22 -16.12
CA VAL A 103 -9.31 1.01 -15.81
C VAL A 103 -9.55 2.52 -15.95
N TRP A 104 -9.08 3.30 -14.98
CA TRP A 104 -8.99 4.77 -15.09
C TRP A 104 -7.68 5.17 -15.78
N THR A 105 -6.56 4.91 -15.10
CA THR A 105 -5.21 4.98 -15.65
C THR A 105 -4.40 3.75 -15.20
N THR A 106 -3.38 3.42 -15.97
CA THR A 106 -2.42 2.34 -15.63
C THR A 106 -1.12 2.88 -15.03
N ASP A 107 -0.95 4.19 -14.95
CA ASP A 107 0.10 4.82 -14.15
C ASP A 107 -0.47 5.30 -12.81
N LYS A 108 0.38 5.83 -11.93
CA LYS A 108 -0.05 6.47 -10.69
C LYS A 108 -0.79 7.77 -11.02
N ASP A 109 -1.75 8.12 -10.18
CA ASP A 109 -2.56 9.33 -10.35
C ASP A 109 -2.81 9.97 -8.98
N GLY A 110 -2.08 11.06 -8.72
CA GLY A 110 -2.20 11.86 -7.50
C GLY A 110 -3.58 12.52 -7.34
N PRO A 111 -4.12 13.19 -8.38
CA PRO A 111 -5.44 13.81 -8.33
C PRO A 111 -6.57 12.88 -7.90
N ILE A 112 -6.67 11.65 -8.42
CA ILE A 112 -7.75 10.74 -7.99
C ILE A 112 -7.60 10.31 -6.53
N MET A 113 -6.37 10.23 -6.03
CA MET A 113 -6.09 9.89 -4.63
C MET A 113 -6.44 11.05 -3.70
N ASP A 114 -6.14 12.29 -4.09
CA ASP A 114 -6.55 13.49 -3.36
C ASP A 114 -8.09 13.66 -3.37
N LEU A 115 -8.74 13.43 -4.51
CA LEU A 115 -10.21 13.44 -4.61
C LEU A 115 -10.86 12.31 -3.78
N LEU A 116 -10.22 11.14 -3.71
CA LEU A 116 -10.67 10.05 -2.85
C LEU A 116 -10.63 10.45 -1.36
N ALA A 117 -9.63 11.20 -0.92
CA ALA A 117 -9.58 11.73 0.45
C ALA A 117 -10.78 12.64 0.75
N ALA A 118 -11.15 13.49 -0.21
CA ALA A 118 -12.33 14.34 -0.11
C ALA A 118 -13.63 13.50 -0.12
N GLU A 119 -13.73 12.48 -0.97
CA GLU A 119 -14.86 11.55 -1.01
C GLU A 119 -15.05 10.83 0.33
N ILE A 120 -13.97 10.28 0.90
CA ILE A 120 -13.97 9.63 2.22
C ILE A 120 -14.58 10.58 3.25
N THR A 121 -14.08 11.82 3.30
CA THR A 121 -14.55 12.84 4.24
C THR A 121 -16.04 13.14 4.03
N ALA A 122 -16.44 13.40 2.79
CA ALA A 122 -17.81 13.77 2.46
C ALA A 122 -18.81 12.63 2.72
N ARG A 123 -18.42 11.38 2.49
CA ARG A 123 -19.31 10.21 2.59
C ARG A 123 -19.40 9.64 4.00
N THR A 124 -18.37 9.82 4.81
CA THR A 124 -18.28 9.24 6.16
C THR A 124 -18.42 10.26 7.28
N GLY A 125 -18.28 11.56 6.96
CA GLY A 125 -18.25 12.64 7.95
C GLY A 125 -16.97 12.69 8.78
N LYS A 126 -15.96 11.89 8.42
CA LYS A 126 -14.67 11.78 9.12
C LYS A 126 -13.52 11.90 8.14
N ASP A 127 -12.49 12.64 8.51
CA ASP A 127 -11.31 12.77 7.65
C ASP A 127 -10.48 11.47 7.64
N PRO A 128 -9.68 11.22 6.58
CA PRO A 128 -8.88 10.00 6.48
C PRO A 128 -7.93 9.72 7.66
N GLY A 129 -7.49 10.72 8.41
CA GLY A 129 -6.65 10.52 9.60
C GLY A 129 -7.43 9.85 10.74
N GLU A 130 -8.69 10.23 10.94
CA GLU A 130 -9.58 9.57 11.91
C GLU A 130 -9.85 8.11 11.54
N HIS A 131 -9.99 7.82 10.24
CA HIS A 131 -10.13 6.44 9.76
C HIS A 131 -8.88 5.61 10.02
N TYR A 132 -7.69 6.21 9.91
CA TYR A 132 -6.45 5.51 10.25
C TYR A 132 -6.33 5.24 11.75
N GLN A 133 -6.72 6.18 12.60
CA GLN A 133 -6.77 5.94 14.06
C GLN A 133 -7.71 4.78 14.41
N ALA A 134 -8.84 4.64 13.70
CA ALA A 134 -9.73 3.49 13.86
C ALA A 134 -9.08 2.17 13.39
N LEU A 135 -8.24 2.19 12.35
CA LEU A 135 -7.43 1.03 11.95
C LEU A 135 -6.40 0.66 13.02
N GLU A 136 -5.72 1.64 13.62
CA GLU A 136 -4.78 1.38 14.72
C GLU A 136 -5.48 0.83 15.96
N ALA A 137 -6.69 1.31 16.28
CA ALA A 137 -7.49 0.78 17.37
C ALA A 137 -7.92 -0.68 17.13
N GLU A 138 -8.22 -1.05 15.87
CA GLU A 138 -8.66 -2.39 15.49
C GLU A 138 -7.49 -3.39 15.39
N PHE A 139 -6.35 -2.96 14.85
CA PHE A 139 -5.25 -3.84 14.46
C PHE A 139 -3.94 -3.62 15.23
N GLY A 140 -3.88 -2.61 16.09
CA GLY A 140 -2.65 -2.12 16.71
C GLY A 140 -1.88 -1.16 15.80
N ALA A 141 -1.16 -0.22 16.41
CA ALA A 141 -0.36 0.79 15.74
C ALA A 141 0.99 0.23 15.26
N PRO A 142 1.25 0.17 13.94
CA PRO A 142 2.55 -0.24 13.41
C PRO A 142 3.54 0.91 13.42
N TYR A 143 4.81 0.63 13.75
CA TYR A 143 5.90 1.59 13.66
C TYR A 143 6.78 1.26 12.44
N TYR A 144 6.93 2.23 11.54
CA TYR A 144 7.67 2.06 10.29
C TYR A 144 8.93 2.95 10.30
N THR A 145 10.05 2.41 9.82
CA THR A 145 11.28 3.17 9.63
C THR A 145 12.05 2.64 8.42
N ARG A 146 12.83 3.53 7.78
CA ARG A 146 13.77 3.19 6.71
C ARG A 146 15.17 3.60 7.14
N ILE A 147 16.11 2.66 7.10
CA ILE A 147 17.50 2.88 7.49
C ILE A 147 18.40 2.51 6.31
N ASP A 148 19.26 3.45 5.93
CA ASP A 148 20.28 3.23 4.92
C ASP A 148 21.64 3.07 5.61
N ALA A 149 22.44 2.08 5.18
CA ALA A 149 23.79 1.85 5.66
C ALA A 149 24.75 1.71 4.47
N PRO A 150 25.98 2.24 4.54
CA PRO A 150 26.94 2.14 3.45
C PRO A 150 27.35 0.69 3.20
N ALA A 151 27.49 0.32 1.93
CA ALA A 151 27.91 -1.00 1.48
C ALA A 151 28.87 -0.90 0.29
N THR A 152 29.86 -1.79 0.21
CA THR A 152 30.73 -1.89 -0.96
C THR A 152 29.99 -2.49 -2.16
N PRO A 153 30.47 -2.28 -3.41
CA PRO A 153 29.87 -2.91 -4.58
C PRO A 153 29.75 -4.44 -4.48
N GLU A 154 30.74 -5.09 -3.86
CA GLU A 154 30.74 -6.54 -3.62
C GLU A 154 29.65 -6.94 -2.62
N GLN A 155 29.49 -6.19 -1.53
CA GLN A 155 28.42 -6.42 -0.56
C GLN A 155 27.04 -6.24 -1.19
N LYS A 156 26.85 -5.21 -2.02
CA LYS A 156 25.61 -4.97 -2.77
C LYS A 156 25.29 -6.13 -3.72
N SER A 157 26.28 -6.60 -4.50
CA SER A 157 26.09 -7.74 -5.41
C SER A 157 25.76 -9.04 -4.68
N ARG A 158 26.30 -9.24 -3.47
CA ARG A 158 25.95 -10.38 -2.62
C ARG A 158 24.51 -10.30 -2.09
N LEU A 159 24.06 -9.10 -1.69
CA LEU A 159 22.68 -8.88 -1.22
C LEU A 159 21.64 -9.20 -2.30
N GLU A 160 21.91 -8.80 -3.55
CA GLU A 160 21.04 -9.08 -4.71
C GLU A 160 20.87 -10.58 -5.01
N LYS A 161 21.80 -11.43 -4.54
CA LYS A 161 21.83 -12.88 -4.80
C LYS A 161 21.61 -13.71 -3.53
N LEU A 162 21.11 -13.09 -2.46
CA LEU A 162 20.87 -13.77 -1.20
C LEU A 162 19.84 -14.90 -1.40
N SER A 163 20.02 -16.03 -0.71
CA SER A 163 19.02 -17.09 -0.61
C SER A 163 18.37 -17.07 0.78
N PRO A 164 17.12 -17.56 0.94
CA PRO A 164 16.46 -17.62 2.24
C PRO A 164 17.29 -18.33 3.32
N GLU A 165 18.05 -19.36 2.94
CA GLU A 165 18.87 -20.19 3.82
C GLU A 165 20.09 -19.44 4.38
N ALA A 166 20.56 -18.39 3.69
CA ALA A 166 21.66 -17.57 4.15
C ALA A 166 21.32 -16.77 5.43
N VAL A 167 20.03 -16.56 5.71
CA VAL A 167 19.56 -15.96 6.96
C VAL A 167 19.41 -17.06 8.01
N VAL A 168 20.47 -17.35 8.76
CA VAL A 168 20.50 -18.47 9.73
C VAL A 168 19.78 -18.18 11.05
N THR A 169 19.52 -16.92 11.39
CA THR A 169 18.83 -16.58 12.63
C THR A 169 17.40 -17.17 12.65
N PRO A 170 16.95 -17.77 13.78
CA PRO A 170 15.60 -18.29 13.91
C PRO A 170 14.59 -17.22 14.38
N GLN A 171 15.08 -16.08 14.86
CA GLN A 171 14.25 -15.03 15.49
C GLN A 171 14.60 -13.63 14.99
N LEU A 172 13.62 -12.74 15.06
CA LEU A 172 13.73 -11.31 14.79
C LEU A 172 13.04 -10.55 15.93
N ALA A 173 13.78 -9.68 16.61
CA ALA A 173 13.29 -8.88 17.75
C ALA A 173 12.59 -9.71 18.86
N GLY A 174 13.05 -10.95 19.09
CA GLY A 174 12.50 -11.85 20.11
C GLY A 174 11.34 -12.75 19.63
N GLU A 175 10.87 -12.59 18.39
CA GLU A 175 9.82 -13.43 17.81
C GLU A 175 10.36 -14.41 16.75
N PRO A 176 9.73 -15.60 16.57
CA PRO A 176 10.16 -16.56 15.55
C PRO A 176 9.94 -16.02 14.12
N ILE A 177 10.95 -16.19 13.26
CA ILE A 177 10.83 -15.83 11.84
C ILE A 177 9.83 -16.77 11.16
N ARG A 178 8.74 -16.22 10.63
CA ARG A 178 7.68 -17.00 9.96
C ARG A 178 7.97 -17.30 8.50
N ARG A 179 8.64 -16.38 7.79
CA ARG A 179 8.96 -16.49 6.36
C ARG A 179 10.30 -15.81 6.08
N LYS A 180 11.05 -16.35 5.12
CA LYS A 180 12.27 -15.78 4.55
C LYS A 180 12.08 -15.74 3.05
N LEU A 181 12.07 -14.55 2.45
CA LEU A 181 11.69 -14.35 1.05
C LEU A 181 12.82 -13.62 0.31
N THR A 182 13.13 -14.09 -0.88
CA THR A 182 14.08 -13.46 -1.83
C THR A 182 13.43 -13.18 -3.19
N THR A 183 12.14 -13.51 -3.31
CA THR A 183 11.27 -13.24 -4.44
C THR A 183 9.90 -12.83 -3.90
N ALA A 184 9.22 -11.93 -4.61
CA ALA A 184 7.82 -11.57 -4.38
C ALA A 184 6.98 -12.08 -5.55
#